data_AF-A0AA38G2U4-F1
#
_entry.id   AF-A0AA38G2U4-F1
#
_cell.length_a   1.000
_cell.length_b   1.000
_cell.length_c   1.000
_cell.angle_alpha   90.00
_cell.angle_beta   90.00
_cell.angle_gamma   90.00
#
_symmetry.space_group_name_H-M   'P 1'
#
loop_
_entity.id
_entity.type
_entity.pdbx_description
1 polymer ?
#
loop_
_entity_poly.entity_id
_entity_poly.type
_entity_poly.pdbx_seq_one_letter_code
_entity_poly.pdbx_strand_id
1 'polypeptide(L)' 'PVAEDMFHWQATIMGPPDSPYSGGVFLVTIHFPPDYPFKPPKVAFRTKVYHPNINSNGSICLDILKEQWSPALTISK' A
#
# COMPACT_ATOMS: atom_id res chain seq x y z
N PRO A 1 -0.66 -3.50 12.95
CA PRO A 1 -0.77 -4.96 13.19
C PRO A 1 -2.23 -5.39 13.35
N VAL A 2 -2.72 -6.20 12.42
CA VAL A 2 -4.01 -6.87 12.58
C VAL A 2 -3.75 -8.13 13.39
N ALA A 3 -4.41 -8.28 14.54
CA ALA A 3 -4.47 -9.50 15.37
C ALA A 3 -3.28 -10.47 15.23
N GLU A 4 -2.29 -10.35 16.13
CA GLU A 4 -1.13 -11.26 16.30
C GLU A 4 -0.15 -11.40 15.12
N ASP A 5 -0.47 -10.88 13.93
CA ASP A 5 0.42 -10.92 12.78
C ASP A 5 1.19 -9.60 12.59
N MET A 6 2.47 -9.62 12.97
CA MET A 6 3.36 -8.45 12.82
C MET A 6 3.73 -8.15 11.36
N PHE A 7 3.49 -9.06 10.42
CA PHE A 7 3.77 -8.92 9.00
C PHE A 7 2.55 -8.47 8.20
N HIS A 8 1.36 -8.42 8.82
CA HIS A 8 0.14 -7.89 8.21
C HIS A 8 -0.30 -6.58 8.85
N TRP A 9 -0.14 -5.51 8.09
CA TRP A 9 -0.54 -4.18 8.52
C TRP A 9 -1.75 -3.71 7.74
N GLN A 10 -2.61 -2.97 8.43
CA GLN A 10 -3.67 -2.17 7.84
C GLN A 10 -3.29 -0.71 8.01
N ALA A 11 -3.48 0.06 6.94
CA ALA A 11 -3.32 1.49 6.96
C ALA A 11 -4.49 2.16 6.25
N THR A 12 -4.63 3.44 6.51
CA THR A 12 -5.67 4.28 5.91
C THR A 12 -4.98 5.41 5.17
N ILE A 13 -5.33 5.59 3.90
CA ILE A 13 -4.88 6.71 3.08
C ILE A 13 -6.05 7.69 2.97
N MET A 14 -5.79 8.93 3.38
CA MET A 14 -6.73 10.03 3.16
C MET A 14 -6.59 10.51 1.72
N GLY A 15 -7.72 10.67 1.04
CA GLY A 15 -7.74 11.22 -0.30
C GLY A 15 -7.17 12.64 -0.32
N PRO A 16 -6.19 12.94 -1.19
CA PRO A 16 -5.54 14.24 -1.19
C PRO A 16 -6.53 15.35 -1.53
N PRO A 17 -6.38 16.54 -0.91
CA PRO A 17 -7.17 17.72 -1.30
C PRO A 17 -6.90 18.05 -2.78
N ASP A 18 -7.84 18.75 -3.40
CA ASP A 18 -7.76 19.14 -4.81
C ASP A 18 -7.61 17.98 -5.81
N SER A 19 -8.03 16.78 -5.41
CA SER A 19 -8.13 15.61 -6.27
C SER A 19 -9.57 15.07 -6.32
N PRO A 20 -9.92 14.24 -7.31
CA PRO A 20 -11.21 13.54 -7.33
C PRO A 20 -11.44 12.61 -6.13
N TYR A 21 -10.39 12.34 -5.36
CA TYR A 21 -10.43 11.49 -4.17
C TYR A 21 -10.60 12.30 -2.87
N SER A 22 -10.66 13.63 -2.94
CA SER A 22 -10.76 14.51 -1.77
C SER A 22 -11.90 14.10 -0.83
N GLY A 23 -11.61 14.02 0.47
CA GLY A 23 -12.55 13.54 1.50
C GLY A 23 -12.74 12.02 1.54
N GLY A 24 -12.13 11.27 0.62
CA GLY A 24 -12.16 9.81 0.60
C GLY A 24 -11.27 9.18 1.67
N VAL A 25 -11.69 8.01 2.15
CA VAL A 25 -10.95 7.19 3.13
C VAL A 25 -10.67 5.82 2.49
N PHE A 26 -9.40 5.55 2.19
CA PHE A 26 -8.99 4.35 1.47
C PHE A 26 -8.25 3.40 2.40
N LEU A 27 -8.84 2.24 2.65
CA LEU A 27 -8.20 1.18 3.42
C LEU A 27 -7.21 0.45 2.53
N VAL A 28 -5.99 0.28 3.03
CA VAL A 28 -4.94 -0.49 2.38
C VAL A 28 -4.41 -1.56 3.32
N THR A 29 -3.99 -2.68 2.74
CA THR A 29 -3.25 -3.73 3.45
C THR A 29 -1.83 -3.79 2.94
N ILE A 30 -0.91 -3.95 3.87
CA ILE A 30 0.51 -4.08 3.64
C ILE A 30 0.93 -5.43 4.20
N HIS A 31 1.51 -6.27 3.36
CA HIS A 31 2.04 -7.57 3.75
C HIS A 31 3.55 -7.60 3.56
N PHE A 32 4.27 -7.80 4.65
CA PHE A 32 5.72 -7.90 4.66
C PHE A 32 6.15 -9.35 4.40
N PRO A 33 6.93 -9.62 3.34
CA PRO A 33 7.51 -10.96 3.18
C PRO A 33 8.55 -11.23 4.28
N PRO A 34 8.87 -12.52 4.56
CA PRO A 34 9.95 -12.89 5.49
C PRO A 34 11.31 -12.27 5.16
N ASP A 35 11.56 -12.00 3.88
CA ASP A 35 12.83 -11.46 3.38
C ASP A 35 12.85 -9.91 3.37
N TYR A 36 11.89 -9.23 3.99
CA TYR A 36 11.90 -7.78 4.13
C TYR A 36 13.11 -7.34 4.99
N PRO A 37 13.86 -6.27 4.62
CA PRO A 37 13.60 -5.30 3.55
C PRO A 37 14.26 -5.61 2.20
N PHE A 38 14.82 -6.81 1.98
CA PHE A 38 15.44 -7.17 0.69
C PHE A 38 14.41 -7.42 -0.41
N LYS A 39 13.19 -7.84 -0.05
CA LYS A 39 12.03 -7.88 -0.94
C LYS A 39 11.02 -6.79 -0.56
N PRO A 40 10.34 -6.16 -1.54
CA PRO A 40 9.34 -5.14 -1.26
C PRO A 40 8.13 -5.72 -0.51
N PRO A 41 7.46 -4.92 0.34
CA PRO A 41 6.18 -5.28 0.89
C PRO A 41 5.11 -5.30 -0.22
N LYS A 42 4.13 -6.20 -0.08
CA LYS A 42 2.97 -6.24 -0.99
C LYS A 42 1.90 -5.30 -0.46
N VAL A 43 1.53 -4.29 -1.24
CA VAL A 43 0.51 -3.30 -0.88
C VAL A 43 -0.70 -3.44 -1.80
N ALA A 44 -1.89 -3.46 -1.21
CA ALA A 44 -3.15 -3.53 -1.94
C ALA A 44 -4.24 -2.68 -1.28
N PHE A 45 -5.06 -2.02 -2.10
CA PHE A 45 -6.26 -1.33 -1.66
C PHE A 45 -7.38 -2.34 -1.36
N ARG A 46 -7.98 -2.24 -0.17
CA ARG A 46 -9.23 -2.93 0.16
C ARG A 46 -10.45 -2.11 -0.25
N THR A 47 -10.36 -0.78 -0.15
CA THR A 47 -11.40 0.10 -0.69
C THR A 47 -11.31 0.08 -2.22
N LYS A 48 -12.42 -0.22 -2.91
CA LYS A 48 -12.48 -0.10 -4.37
C LYS A 48 -12.22 1.35 -4.76
N VAL A 49 -11.22 1.57 -5.61
CA VAL A 49 -10.81 2.89 -6.08
C VAL A 49 -10.60 2.83 -7.58
N TYR A 50 -11.09 3.83 -8.27
CA TYR A 50 -10.88 3.97 -9.70
C TYR A 50 -9.65 4.84 -9.95
N HIS A 51 -8.49 4.22 -10.18
CA HIS A 51 -7.22 4.92 -10.37
C HIS A 51 -6.38 4.20 -11.44
N PRO A 52 -5.69 4.91 -12.36
CA PRO A 52 -4.94 4.28 -13.46
C PRO A 52 -3.90 3.25 -13.01
N ASN A 53 -3.27 3.48 -11.86
CA ASN A 53 -2.26 2.57 -11.29
C ASN A 53 -2.82 1.50 -10.35
N ILE A 54 -4.15 1.34 -10.23
CA ILE A 54 -4.78 0.37 -9.35
C ILE A 54 -5.69 -0.53 -10.19
N ASN A 55 -5.44 -1.84 -10.13
CA ASN A 55 -6.28 -2.80 -10.86
C ASN A 55 -7.59 -3.11 -10.11
N SER A 56 -8.48 -3.89 -10.74
CA SER A 56 -9.78 -4.29 -10.16
C SER A 56 -9.66 -5.07 -8.83
N ASN A 57 -8.52 -5.69 -8.58
CA ASN A 57 -8.20 -6.43 -7.35
C ASN A 57 -7.54 -5.53 -6.29
N GLY A 58 -7.42 -4.22 -6.52
CA GLY A 58 -6.79 -3.26 -5.62
C GLY A 58 -5.26 -3.31 -5.60
N SER A 59 -4.62 -4.10 -6.46
CA SER A 59 -3.17 -4.16 -6.54
C SER A 59 -2.61 -2.90 -7.19
N ILE A 60 -1.54 -2.39 -6.60
CA ILE A 60 -0.87 -1.16 -7.04
C ILE A 60 0.22 -1.50 -8.04
N CYS A 61 0.21 -0.85 -9.21
CA CYS A 61 1.29 -0.92 -10.19
C CYS A 61 2.18 0.32 -10.07
N LEU A 62 3.04 0.32 -9.05
CA LEU A 62 4.12 1.29 -8.87
C LEU A 62 5.46 0.56 -8.93
N ASP A 63 6.42 1.18 -9.60
CA ASP A 63 7.79 0.72 -9.82
C ASP A 63 8.61 0.63 -8.52
N ILE A 64 8.40 1.55 -7.58
CA ILE A 64 9.02 1.52 -6.25
C ILE A 64 8.60 0.31 -5.41
N LEU A 65 7.47 -0.33 -5.73
CA LEU A 65 7.02 -1.58 -5.12
C LEU A 65 7.46 -2.82 -5.92
N LYS A 66 8.29 -2.62 -6.95
CA LYS A 66 8.80 -3.64 -7.87
C LYS A 66 10.31 -3.48 -8.06
N GLU A 67 10.74 -2.99 -9.23
CA GLU A 67 12.13 -2.96 -9.68
C GLU A 67 12.95 -1.82 -9.07
N GLN A 68 12.28 -0.75 -8.62
CA GLN A 68 12.92 0.41 -7.98
C GLN A 68 12.86 0.33 -6.45
N TRP A 69 12.51 -0.83 -5.89
CA TRP A 69 12.52 -1.03 -4.44
C TRP A 69 13.96 -0.96 -3.91
N SER A 70 14.17 -0.13 -2.89
CA SER A 70 15.40 -0.06 -2.13
C SER A 70 15.11 -0.31 -0.65
N PRO A 71 15.93 -1.10 0.06
CA PRO A 71 15.82 -1.27 1.50
C PRO A 71 15.90 0.03 2.31
N ALA A 72 16.35 1.13 1.69
CA ALA A 72 16.37 2.47 2.28
C ALA A 72 14.98 3.14 2.32
N LEU A 73 14.01 2.65 1.54
CA LEU A 73 12.63 3.13 1.60
C LEU A 73 11.97 2.60 2.88
N THR A 74 11.41 3.50 3.67
CA THR A 74 10.77 3.16 4.95
C THR A 74 9.28 3.48 4.89
N ILE A 75 8.49 2.74 5.66
CA ILE A 75 7.10 3.11 5.92
C ILE A 75 7.14 4.15 7.04
N SER A 76 6.88 5.41 6.68
CA SER A 76 6.77 6.50 7.65
C SER A 76 5.57 6.26 8.58
N LYS A 77 5.79 6.44 9.88
CA LYS A 77 4.79 6.30 10.93
C LYS A 77 3.77 7.45 10.92
#